data_AF-K1SBX2-F1
#
_entry.id   AF-K1SBX2-F1
#
_cell.length_a   1.000
_cell.length_b   1.000
_cell.length_c   1.000
_cell.angle_alpha   90.00
_cell.angle_beta   90.00
_cell.angle_gamma   90.00
#
_symmetry.space_group_name_H-M   'P 1'
#
loop_
_entity.id
_entity.type
_entity.pdbx_description
1 polymer ?
#
loop_
_entity_poly.entity_id
_entity_poly.type
_entity_poly.pdbx_seq_one_letter_code
_entity_poly.pdbx_strand_id
1 'polypeptide(L)'
;NGVANDAPQGPRGIMDNIVARKKEMAWMKSIGIKGIKVDFFGGDKQHTMQQYEDILSDANDYGIQVIFHGCTLPRGWERMYPNYVSSEAVLASENVFFSEYHAKQEAFELTMHPFCRNAVAAMDWGGTIMNKYLSKDNKSRHRRYTTDVFEMASAIMNQAAILCIAIYPNNLSELPQHEIDFPEERSYNLG
;
A
#
# COMPACT_ATOMS: atom_id res chain seq x y z
N ASN A 1 -2.80 13.85 6.44
CA ASN A 1 -1.81 14.78 7.04
C ASN A 1 -2.41 16.18 7.29
N GLY A 2 -2.50 16.54 8.58
CA GLY A 2 -2.83 17.89 9.04
C GLY A 2 -1.59 18.77 9.18
N VAL A 3 -1.42 19.38 10.35
CA VAL A 3 -0.27 20.25 10.69
C VAL A 3 0.99 19.50 11.16
N ALA A 4 0.98 18.16 11.12
CA ALA A 4 2.05 17.35 11.67
C ALA A 4 3.37 17.37 10.85
N ASN A 5 3.30 17.77 9.58
CA ASN A 5 4.45 17.81 8.67
C ASN A 5 4.21 18.75 7.47
N ASP A 6 5.27 18.96 6.69
CA ASP A 6 5.29 19.82 5.50
C ASP A 6 5.15 19.04 4.18
N ALA A 7 4.63 17.81 4.21
CA ALA A 7 4.47 16.99 3.02
C ALA A 7 3.66 17.75 1.94
N PRO A 8 4.20 17.96 0.72
CA PRO A 8 3.56 18.81 -0.28
C PRO A 8 2.38 18.13 -1.00
N GLN A 9 2.26 16.81 -0.91
CA GLN A 9 1.26 16.02 -1.62
C GLN A 9 -0.14 16.23 -1.02
N GLY A 10 -1.12 16.48 -1.90
CA GLY A 10 -2.51 16.69 -1.53
C GLY A 10 -3.43 15.49 -1.83
N PRO A 11 -4.69 15.54 -1.38
CA PRO A 11 -5.30 16.64 -0.62
C PRO A 11 -4.92 16.66 0.88
N ARG A 12 -4.70 17.85 1.47
CA ARG A 12 -4.28 18.06 2.86
C ARG A 12 -5.39 18.69 3.72
N GLY A 13 -5.30 18.57 5.04
CA GLY A 13 -6.22 19.24 5.99
C GLY A 13 -7.63 18.65 6.03
N ILE A 14 -7.82 17.46 5.45
CA ILE A 14 -9.12 16.77 5.40
C ILE A 14 -9.21 15.74 6.52
N MET A 15 -8.29 14.77 6.55
CA MET A 15 -8.41 13.58 7.41
C MET A 15 -8.11 13.86 8.89
N ASP A 16 -7.54 15.01 9.24
CA ASP A 16 -7.28 15.46 10.61
C ASP A 16 -8.43 16.26 11.23
N ASN A 17 -9.41 16.71 10.43
CA ASN A 17 -10.54 17.48 10.91
C ASN A 17 -11.85 16.71 10.71
N ILE A 18 -12.60 16.48 11.79
CA ILE A 18 -13.84 15.68 11.74
C ILE A 18 -14.89 16.22 10.76
N VAL A 19 -15.06 17.54 10.68
CA VAL A 19 -16.08 18.15 9.80
C VAL A 19 -15.68 17.98 8.34
N ALA A 20 -14.41 18.25 8.02
CA ALA A 20 -13.89 18.08 6.67
C ALA A 20 -13.90 16.60 6.25
N ARG A 21 -13.43 15.71 7.13
CA ARG A 21 -13.38 14.26 6.90
C ARG A 21 -14.76 13.67 6.62
N LYS A 22 -15.76 13.96 7.45
CA LYS A 22 -17.13 13.45 7.23
C LYS A 22 -17.76 14.00 5.95
N LYS A 23 -17.53 15.29 5.64
CA LYS A 23 -17.99 15.88 4.37
C LYS A 23 -17.36 15.19 3.17
N GLU A 24 -16.06 14.94 3.22
CA GLU A 24 -15.32 14.27 2.15
C GLU A 24 -15.79 12.82 1.98
N MET A 25 -15.92 12.07 3.08
CA MET A 25 -16.38 10.68 3.04
C MET A 25 -17.83 10.55 2.54
N ALA A 26 -18.70 11.51 2.87
CA ALA A 26 -20.05 11.56 2.31
C ALA A 26 -20.04 11.77 0.80
N TRP A 27 -19.16 12.64 0.29
CA TRP A 27 -18.97 12.83 -1.14
C TRP A 27 -18.37 11.58 -1.81
N MET A 28 -17.31 11.00 -1.23
CA MET A 28 -16.69 9.76 -1.71
C MET A 28 -17.73 8.63 -1.85
N LYS A 29 -18.61 8.47 -0.85
CA LYS A 29 -19.71 7.51 -0.90
C LYS A 29 -20.70 7.81 -2.03
N SER A 30 -21.06 9.07 -2.25
CA SER A 30 -22.04 9.45 -3.28
C SER A 30 -21.53 9.22 -4.70
N ILE A 31 -20.22 9.27 -4.92
CA ILE A 31 -19.58 8.95 -6.21
C ILE A 31 -19.08 7.51 -6.31
N GLY A 32 -19.29 6.67 -5.28
CA GLY A 32 -19.01 5.24 -5.32
C GLY A 32 -17.57 4.82 -4.97
N ILE A 33 -16.75 5.70 -4.39
CA ILE A 33 -15.42 5.33 -3.88
C ILE A 33 -15.54 4.24 -2.80
N LYS A 34 -14.67 3.23 -2.87
CA LYS A 34 -14.69 2.05 -1.98
C LYS A 34 -13.59 2.04 -0.93
N GLY A 35 -12.52 2.79 -1.15
CA GLY A 35 -11.42 2.83 -0.21
C GLY A 35 -10.57 4.10 -0.35
N ILE A 36 -9.80 4.38 0.69
CA ILE A 36 -8.85 5.49 0.75
C ILE A 36 -7.49 4.97 1.21
N LYS A 37 -6.43 5.62 0.72
CA LYS A 37 -5.06 5.45 1.18
C LYS A 37 -4.64 6.75 1.85
N VAL A 38 -4.43 6.72 3.16
CA VAL A 38 -4.14 7.91 3.98
C VAL A 38 -2.69 7.88 4.41
N ASP A 39 -1.99 9.00 4.25
CA ASP A 39 -0.54 9.08 4.36
C ASP A 39 -0.06 10.17 5.34
N PHE A 40 1.22 10.05 5.73
CA PHE A 40 2.03 11.01 6.47
C PHE A 40 1.50 11.36 7.87
N PHE A 41 1.48 10.39 8.77
CA PHE A 41 1.04 10.56 10.15
C PHE A 41 2.13 11.16 11.06
N GLY A 42 1.72 11.75 12.19
CA GLY A 42 2.60 12.45 13.13
C GLY A 42 3.35 11.58 14.14
N GLY A 43 3.55 10.30 13.87
CA GLY A 43 4.23 9.34 14.76
C GLY A 43 3.32 8.62 15.78
N ASP A 44 3.92 8.10 16.85
CA ASP A 44 3.28 7.11 17.75
C ASP A 44 2.62 7.70 19.01
N LYS A 45 2.50 9.03 19.10
CA LYS A 45 1.83 9.68 20.24
C LYS A 45 0.34 9.32 20.26
N GLN A 46 -0.25 9.32 21.46
CA GLN A 46 -1.65 8.97 21.66
C GLN A 46 -2.62 9.80 20.80
N HIS A 47 -2.34 11.09 20.57
CA HIS A 47 -3.18 11.91 19.70
C HIS A 47 -3.19 11.42 18.24
N THR A 48 -2.08 10.86 17.74
CA THR A 48 -2.04 10.25 16.42
C THR A 48 -2.81 8.93 16.42
N MET A 49 -2.76 8.16 17.50
CA MET A 49 -3.59 6.95 17.64
C MET A 49 -5.07 7.28 17.58
N GLN A 50 -5.50 8.36 18.24
CA GLN A 50 -6.86 8.88 18.11
C GLN A 50 -7.20 9.23 16.65
N GLN A 51 -6.28 9.85 15.92
CA GLN A 51 -6.49 10.16 14.51
C GLN A 51 -6.72 8.90 13.66
N TYR A 52 -5.96 7.82 13.86
CA TYR A 52 -6.19 6.55 13.15
C TYR A 52 -7.58 5.99 13.45
N GLU A 53 -7.95 5.92 14.73
CA GLU A 53 -9.26 5.42 15.17
C GLU A 53 -10.41 6.26 14.59
N ASP A 54 -10.29 7.58 14.66
CA ASP A 54 -11.28 8.52 14.13
C ASP A 54 -11.49 8.33 12.62
N ILE A 55 -10.39 8.14 11.87
CA ILE A 55 -10.46 7.90 10.42
C ILE A 55 -11.14 6.56 10.14
N LEU A 56 -10.76 5.49 10.85
CA LEU A 56 -11.34 4.16 10.66
C LEU A 56 -12.83 4.14 11.00
N SER A 57 -13.21 4.75 12.13
CA SER A 57 -14.59 4.84 12.59
C SER A 57 -15.45 5.60 11.59
N ASP A 58 -15.04 6.82 11.20
CA ASP A 58 -15.80 7.61 10.24
C ASP A 58 -15.85 6.92 8.87
N ALA A 59 -14.73 6.35 8.38
CA ALA A 59 -14.72 5.63 7.11
C ALA A 59 -15.72 4.46 7.09
N ASN A 60 -15.85 3.76 8.22
CA ASN A 60 -16.78 2.64 8.35
C ASN A 60 -18.25 3.08 8.25
N ASP A 61 -18.62 4.24 8.82
CA ASP A 61 -19.97 4.82 8.67
C ASP A 61 -20.36 5.06 7.21
N TYR A 62 -19.37 5.35 6.36
CA TYR A 62 -19.55 5.58 4.93
C TYR A 62 -19.28 4.34 4.05
N GLY A 63 -18.90 3.20 4.65
CA GLY A 63 -18.57 1.97 3.93
C GLY A 63 -17.27 2.07 3.12
N ILE A 64 -16.30 2.82 3.63
CA ILE A 64 -15.00 3.07 3.02
C ILE A 64 -13.93 2.25 3.73
N GLN A 65 -13.17 1.48 2.94
CA GLN A 65 -12.00 0.75 3.39
C GLN A 65 -10.76 1.64 3.51
N VAL A 66 -9.84 1.32 4.43
CA VAL A 66 -8.70 2.19 4.73
C VAL A 66 -7.38 1.44 4.65
N ILE A 67 -6.44 1.99 3.88
CA ILE A 67 -5.02 1.65 3.88
C ILE A 67 -4.23 2.82 4.47
N PHE A 68 -3.29 2.55 5.37
CA PHE A 68 -2.42 3.58 5.97
C PHE A 68 -0.99 3.51 5.43
N HIS A 69 -0.44 4.65 5.00
CA HIS A 69 0.96 4.85 4.59
C HIS A 69 1.63 5.92 5.45
N GLY A 70 2.97 5.97 5.45
CA GLY A 70 3.71 6.92 6.28
C GLY A 70 3.27 6.84 7.75
N CYS A 71 3.10 5.61 8.24
CA CYS A 71 2.29 5.28 9.41
C CYS A 71 3.03 4.44 10.45
N THR A 72 2.38 4.25 11.61
CA THR A 72 2.84 3.32 12.65
C THR A 72 2.54 1.86 12.26
N LEU A 73 3.16 0.92 12.97
CA LEU A 73 2.82 -0.49 12.88
C LEU A 73 1.39 -0.73 13.41
N PRO A 74 0.49 -1.38 12.64
CA PRO A 74 -0.82 -1.81 13.14
C PRO A 74 -0.70 -2.80 14.30
N ARG A 75 -1.65 -2.78 15.24
CA ARG A 75 -1.60 -3.53 16.51
C ARG A 75 -2.86 -4.38 16.69
N GLY A 76 -3.11 -5.28 15.74
CA GLY A 76 -4.33 -6.12 15.67
C GLY A 76 -5.54 -5.41 15.05
N TRP A 77 -5.28 -4.41 14.21
CA TRP A 77 -6.31 -3.54 13.64
C TRP A 77 -7.26 -4.26 12.70
N GLU A 78 -6.82 -5.37 12.09
CA GLU A 78 -7.64 -6.28 11.28
C GLU A 78 -8.84 -6.83 12.07
N ARG A 79 -8.66 -7.05 13.38
CA ARG A 79 -9.73 -7.51 14.26
C ARG A 79 -10.52 -6.36 14.86
N MET A 80 -9.84 -5.27 15.21
CA MET A 80 -10.44 -4.14 15.91
C MET A 80 -11.35 -3.30 14.99
N TYR A 81 -11.03 -3.20 13.71
CA TYR A 81 -11.68 -2.30 12.76
C TYR A 81 -12.00 -3.05 11.45
N PRO A 82 -13.27 -3.41 11.18
CA PRO A 82 -13.63 -4.25 10.03
C PRO A 82 -13.30 -3.67 8.65
N ASN A 83 -13.15 -2.35 8.55
CA ASN A 83 -12.82 -1.64 7.32
C ASN A 83 -11.32 -1.32 7.18
N TYR A 84 -10.49 -1.72 8.15
CA TYR A 84 -9.04 -1.70 7.99
C TYR A 84 -8.61 -2.76 6.98
N VAL A 85 -7.80 -2.36 5.99
CA VAL A 85 -7.31 -3.26 4.93
C VAL A 85 -5.84 -3.60 5.12
N SER A 86 -4.99 -2.59 5.31
CA SER A 86 -3.55 -2.78 5.41
C SER A 86 -2.83 -1.51 5.89
N SER A 87 -1.56 -1.65 6.22
CA SER A 87 -0.63 -0.55 6.50
C SER A 87 0.68 -0.75 5.76
N GLU A 88 1.39 0.32 5.45
CA GLU A 88 2.78 0.28 5.00
C GLU A 88 3.69 -0.16 6.16
N ALA A 89 4.11 0.79 7.01
CA ALA A 89 5.01 0.59 8.14
C ALA A 89 6.23 -0.30 7.79
N VAL A 90 6.78 -0.11 6.59
CA VAL A 90 7.91 -0.85 6.01
C VAL A 90 8.61 0.06 5.00
N LEU A 91 9.85 -0.24 4.63
CA LEU A 91 10.47 0.37 3.45
C LEU A 91 9.86 -0.23 2.19
N ALA A 92 8.70 0.26 1.76
CA ALA A 92 7.92 -0.31 0.66
C ALA A 92 8.62 -0.23 -0.71
N SER A 93 8.01 -0.85 -1.72
CA SER A 93 8.49 -0.95 -3.11
C SER A 93 8.85 0.40 -3.75
N GLU A 94 8.31 1.51 -3.25
CA GLU A 94 8.71 2.85 -3.66
C GLU A 94 10.22 3.09 -3.46
N ASN A 95 10.84 2.51 -2.43
CA ASN A 95 12.27 2.63 -2.16
C ASN A 95 13.12 1.89 -3.21
N VAL A 96 12.62 0.75 -3.70
CA VAL A 96 13.19 0.02 -4.85
C VAL A 96 13.15 0.92 -6.09
N PHE A 97 12.06 1.68 -6.28
CA PHE A 97 11.99 2.67 -7.35
C PHE A 97 12.90 3.86 -7.11
N PHE A 98 13.03 4.39 -5.90
CA PHE A 98 13.81 5.60 -5.63
C PHE A 98 15.32 5.38 -5.72
N SER A 99 15.82 4.21 -5.30
CA SER A 99 17.26 3.98 -5.20
C SER A 99 17.70 2.61 -5.70
N GLU A 100 18.87 2.56 -6.33
CA GLU A 100 19.49 1.28 -6.68
C GLU A 100 19.89 0.46 -5.45
N TYR A 101 20.20 1.14 -4.34
CA TYR A 101 20.55 0.47 -3.08
C TYR A 101 19.43 -0.47 -2.63
N HIS A 102 18.20 0.04 -2.50
CA HIS A 102 17.06 -0.80 -2.12
C HIS A 102 16.70 -1.82 -3.21
N ALA A 103 16.86 -1.48 -4.50
CA ALA A 103 16.70 -2.49 -5.56
C ALA A 103 17.67 -3.67 -5.45
N LYS A 104 18.88 -3.47 -4.91
CA LYS A 104 19.83 -4.56 -4.62
C LYS A 104 19.51 -5.31 -3.33
N GLN A 105 18.80 -4.68 -2.38
CA GLN A 105 18.41 -5.29 -1.10
C GLN A 105 17.04 -5.98 -1.15
N GLU A 106 16.23 -5.72 -2.16
CA GLU A 106 14.84 -6.19 -2.31
C GLU A 106 14.65 -7.67 -1.93
N ALA A 107 15.49 -8.57 -2.46
CA ALA A 107 15.37 -10.00 -2.16
C ALA A 107 15.60 -10.33 -0.67
N PHE A 108 16.54 -9.63 -0.03
CA PHE A 108 16.80 -9.79 1.40
C PHE A 108 15.65 -9.24 2.25
N GLU A 109 15.17 -8.04 1.92
CA GLU A 109 14.06 -7.39 2.65
C GLU A 109 12.78 -8.23 2.56
N LEU A 110 12.41 -8.66 1.35
CA LEU A 110 11.23 -9.50 1.09
C LEU A 110 11.29 -10.88 1.74
N THR A 111 12.49 -11.45 1.96
CA THR A 111 12.63 -12.71 2.68
C THR A 111 12.60 -12.56 4.20
N MET A 112 12.77 -11.34 4.72
CA MET A 112 12.62 -11.06 6.15
C MET A 112 11.18 -10.78 6.56
N HIS A 113 10.40 -10.06 5.74
CA HIS A 113 9.08 -9.55 6.15
C HIS A 113 8.10 -10.61 6.70
N PRO A 114 8.01 -11.84 6.15
CA PRO A 114 7.14 -12.89 6.68
C PRO A 114 7.48 -13.33 8.11
N PHE A 115 8.67 -13.01 8.61
CA PHE A 115 9.13 -13.37 9.96
C PHE A 115 9.15 -12.17 10.93
N CYS A 116 8.86 -10.96 10.45
CA CYS A 116 8.85 -9.76 11.28
C CYS A 116 7.64 -8.87 10.98
N ARG A 117 7.76 -7.93 10.04
CA ARG A 117 6.75 -6.91 9.76
C ARG A 117 5.40 -7.50 9.37
N ASN A 118 5.39 -8.45 8.44
CA ASN A 118 4.15 -9.03 7.92
C ASN A 118 3.64 -10.20 8.77
N ALA A 119 4.49 -10.75 9.65
CA ALA A 119 4.10 -11.78 10.61
C ALA A 119 3.03 -11.31 11.61
N VAL A 120 3.02 -10.01 11.91
CA VAL A 120 2.15 -9.44 12.97
C VAL A 120 0.97 -8.64 12.43
N ALA A 121 0.95 -8.32 11.13
CA ALA A 121 -0.12 -7.57 10.49
C ALA A 121 0.00 -7.50 8.96
N ALA A 122 -1.11 -7.17 8.30
CA ALA A 122 -1.18 -6.90 6.87
C ALA A 122 -0.17 -5.82 6.44
N MET A 123 0.44 -6.03 5.26
CA MET A 123 1.52 -5.18 4.75
C MET A 123 1.25 -4.75 3.31
N ASP A 124 0.94 -3.47 3.11
CA ASP A 124 0.89 -2.88 1.78
C ASP A 124 2.31 -2.55 1.32
N TRP A 125 2.98 -3.56 0.74
CA TRP A 125 4.33 -3.43 0.16
C TRP A 125 4.38 -2.48 -1.03
N GLY A 126 3.25 -2.15 -1.67
CA GLY A 126 3.24 -1.41 -2.94
C GLY A 126 3.57 -2.26 -4.16
N GLY A 127 3.53 -3.59 -4.02
CA GLY A 127 3.32 -4.52 -5.13
C GLY A 127 4.53 -5.20 -5.75
N THR A 128 4.19 -6.15 -6.62
CA THR A 128 5.08 -6.92 -7.50
C THR A 128 5.57 -6.04 -8.65
N ILE A 129 6.89 -5.88 -8.79
CA ILE A 129 7.50 -5.01 -9.81
C ILE A 129 7.87 -5.84 -11.05
N MET A 130 7.08 -5.74 -12.11
CA MET A 130 7.33 -6.54 -13.32
C MET A 130 8.29 -5.89 -14.32
N ASN A 131 8.45 -4.56 -14.27
CA ASN A 131 9.48 -3.90 -15.07
C ASN A 131 10.89 -4.37 -14.67
N LYS A 132 11.77 -4.50 -15.67
CA LYS A 132 13.19 -4.81 -15.51
C LYS A 132 14.00 -3.57 -15.13
N TYR A 133 13.56 -2.40 -15.56
CA TYR A 133 14.16 -1.11 -15.24
C TYR A 133 13.15 -0.22 -14.54
N LEU A 134 13.58 0.51 -13.52
CA LEU A 134 12.70 1.26 -12.60
C LEU A 134 12.31 2.61 -13.22
N SER A 135 11.65 2.53 -14.37
CA SER A 135 11.17 3.62 -15.21
C SER A 135 9.90 3.20 -15.93
N LYS A 136 9.10 4.18 -16.38
CA LYS A 136 7.85 3.92 -17.12
C LYS A 136 8.08 3.24 -18.47
N ASP A 137 9.21 3.54 -19.12
CA ASP A 137 9.58 3.00 -20.44
C ASP A 137 10.31 1.65 -20.36
N ASN A 138 10.53 1.14 -19.14
CA ASN A 138 11.23 -0.11 -18.87
C ASN A 138 12.63 -0.21 -19.52
N LYS A 139 13.31 0.93 -19.70
CA LYS A 139 14.62 1.01 -20.39
C LYS A 139 15.65 1.91 -19.71
N SER A 140 15.23 2.70 -18.73
CA SER A 140 16.06 3.74 -18.11
C SER A 140 16.12 3.60 -16.59
N ARG A 141 17.04 4.33 -15.94
CA ARG A 141 17.37 4.21 -14.51
C ARG A 141 17.98 2.85 -14.15
N HIS A 142 18.11 2.58 -12.85
CA HIS A 142 18.66 1.31 -12.38
C HIS A 142 17.69 0.16 -12.63
N ARG A 143 18.25 -1.04 -12.72
CA ARG A 143 17.49 -2.27 -12.96
C ARG A 143 16.95 -2.87 -11.66
N ARG A 144 15.95 -3.73 -11.80
CA ARG A 144 15.55 -4.71 -10.79
C ARG A 144 16.57 -5.84 -10.73
N TYR A 145 16.79 -6.38 -9.52
CA TYR A 145 17.78 -7.43 -9.28
C TYR A 145 17.16 -8.80 -8.96
N THR A 146 15.86 -8.86 -8.69
CA THR A 146 15.06 -10.10 -8.57
C THR A 146 14.66 -10.66 -9.94
N THR A 147 14.18 -11.91 -9.98
CA THR A 147 13.61 -12.54 -11.19
C THR A 147 12.10 -12.34 -11.26
N ASP A 148 11.47 -12.55 -12.42
CA ASP A 148 10.00 -12.44 -12.54
C ASP A 148 9.28 -13.41 -11.61
N VAL A 149 9.78 -14.64 -11.53
CA VAL A 149 9.25 -15.67 -10.63
C VAL A 149 9.39 -15.25 -9.16
N PHE A 150 10.48 -14.57 -8.79
CA PHE A 150 10.63 -14.06 -7.43
C PHE A 150 9.59 -12.99 -7.11
N GLU A 151 9.30 -12.08 -8.05
CA GLU A 151 8.26 -11.06 -7.89
C GLU A 151 6.86 -11.69 -7.79
N MET A 152 6.56 -12.68 -8.64
CA MET A 152 5.30 -13.40 -8.55
C MET A 152 5.17 -14.14 -7.20
N ALA A 153 6.25 -14.74 -6.72
CA ALA A 153 6.27 -15.39 -5.40
C ALA A 153 6.08 -14.37 -4.26
N SER A 154 6.67 -13.16 -4.37
CA SER A 154 6.50 -12.11 -3.36
C SER A 154 5.05 -11.66 -3.25
N ALA A 155 4.29 -11.69 -4.34
CA ALA A 155 2.86 -11.43 -4.33
C ALA A 155 2.09 -12.37 -3.39
N ILE A 156 2.51 -13.64 -3.32
CA ILE A 156 1.90 -14.67 -2.46
C ILE A 156 2.39 -14.53 -1.02
N MET A 157 3.71 -14.32 -0.85
CA MET A 157 4.35 -14.25 0.47
C MET A 157 3.96 -13.01 1.27
N ASN A 158 3.81 -11.86 0.59
CA ASN A 158 3.39 -10.61 1.23
C ASN A 158 1.87 -10.59 1.37
N GLN A 159 1.40 -10.85 2.59
CA GLN A 159 -0.02 -10.89 2.92
C GLN A 159 -0.58 -9.48 3.09
N ALA A 160 -1.59 -9.18 2.27
CA ALA A 160 -2.49 -8.04 2.38
C ALA A 160 -3.87 -8.45 1.87
N ALA A 161 -4.94 -7.85 2.42
CA ALA A 161 -6.31 -8.11 1.94
C ALA A 161 -6.55 -7.49 0.55
N ILE A 162 -5.90 -6.36 0.25
CA ILE A 162 -5.82 -5.77 -1.08
C ILE A 162 -4.34 -5.61 -1.40
N LEU A 163 -3.87 -6.31 -2.45
CA LEU A 163 -2.53 -6.13 -2.96
C LEU A 163 -2.56 -5.22 -4.18
N CYS A 164 -1.86 -4.08 -4.11
CA CYS A 164 -1.59 -3.29 -5.29
C CYS A 164 -0.49 -4.01 -6.09
N ILE A 165 -0.69 -4.29 -7.37
CA ILE A 165 0.33 -4.90 -8.24
C ILE A 165 0.92 -3.80 -9.11
N ALA A 166 2.26 -3.66 -9.12
CA ALA A 166 2.94 -2.57 -9.81
C ALA A 166 3.15 -2.89 -11.31
N ILE A 167 2.04 -3.04 -12.04
CA ILE A 167 2.01 -3.26 -13.50
C ILE A 167 1.95 -1.91 -14.22
N TYR A 168 2.71 -1.81 -15.31
CA TYR A 168 2.66 -0.72 -16.28
C TYR A 168 1.96 -1.17 -17.57
N PRO A 169 1.34 -0.25 -18.34
CA PRO A 169 0.65 -0.62 -19.58
C PRO A 169 1.50 -1.39 -20.59
N ASN A 170 2.81 -1.12 -20.68
CA ASN A 170 3.73 -1.85 -21.56
C ASN A 170 3.88 -3.33 -21.17
N ASN A 171 3.68 -3.68 -19.89
CA ASN A 171 3.80 -5.05 -19.43
C ASN A 171 2.80 -6.00 -20.09
N LEU A 172 1.60 -5.50 -20.44
CA LEU A 172 0.57 -6.30 -21.12
C LEU A 172 0.98 -6.77 -22.52
N SER A 173 2.02 -6.16 -23.11
CA SER A 173 2.57 -6.56 -24.42
C SER A 173 3.98 -7.13 -24.35
N GLU A 174 4.72 -6.84 -23.28
CA GLU A 174 6.14 -7.18 -23.16
C GLU A 174 6.41 -8.41 -22.28
N LEU A 175 5.50 -8.75 -21.36
CA LEU A 175 5.65 -9.90 -20.49
C LEU A 175 5.14 -11.19 -21.15
N PRO A 176 5.72 -12.35 -20.82
CA PRO A 176 5.12 -13.64 -21.14
C PRO A 176 3.68 -13.75 -20.64
N GLN A 177 2.79 -14.39 -21.41
CA GLN A 177 1.37 -14.49 -21.09
C GLN A 177 1.09 -15.03 -19.67
N HIS A 178 1.82 -16.06 -19.23
CA HIS A 178 1.64 -16.63 -17.90
C HIS A 178 1.94 -15.65 -16.75
N GLU A 179 2.77 -14.64 -16.96
CA GLU A 179 3.04 -13.58 -15.97
C GLU A 179 1.92 -12.53 -15.92
N ILE A 180 1.21 -12.35 -17.03
CA ILE A 180 0.04 -11.46 -17.14
C ILE A 180 -1.19 -12.14 -16.52
N ASP A 181 -1.34 -13.44 -16.73
CA ASP A 181 -2.48 -14.22 -16.22
C ASP A 181 -2.42 -14.41 -14.70
N PHE A 182 -1.21 -14.51 -14.12
CA PHE A 182 -1.01 -14.75 -12.69
C PHE A 182 -1.75 -13.76 -11.76
N PRO A 183 -1.64 -12.42 -11.95
CA PRO A 183 -2.45 -11.42 -11.26
C PRO A 183 -3.97 -11.62 -11.37
N GLU A 184 -4.45 -12.00 -12.56
CA GLU A 184 -5.87 -12.18 -12.83
C GLU A 184 -6.41 -13.41 -12.10
N GLU A 185 -5.73 -14.55 -12.23
CA GLU A 185 -6.12 -15.82 -11.58
C GLU A 185 -6.18 -15.69 -10.05
N ARG A 186 -5.28 -14.91 -9.45
CA ARG A 186 -5.34 -14.63 -8.01
C ARG A 186 -6.58 -13.83 -7.62
N SER A 187 -6.99 -12.88 -8.46
CA SER A 187 -8.16 -12.04 -8.18
C SER A 187 -9.45 -12.86 -8.15
N TYR A 188 -9.54 -13.94 -8.93
CA TYR A 188 -10.70 -14.85 -8.95
C TYR A 188 -10.72 -15.89 -7.82
N ASN A 189 -9.56 -16.26 -7.27
CA ASN A 189 -9.45 -17.34 -6.27
C ASN A 189 -9.54 -16.87 -4.80
N LEU A 190 -9.80 -15.56 -4.56
CA LEU A 190 -9.98 -14.98 -3.23
C LEU A 190 -11.45 -14.57 -2.95
N GLY A 191 -12.39 -14.99 -3.79
CA GLY A 191 -13.83 -14.75 -3.65
C GLY A 191 -14.57 -15.79 -2.83
#